data_AF-A0A8H7U905-F1
#
_entry.id   AF-A0A8H7U905-F1
#
_cell.length_a   1.000
_cell.length_b   1.000
_cell.length_c   1.000
_cell.angle_alpha   90.00
_cell.angle_beta   90.00
_cell.angle_gamma   90.00
#
_symmetry.space_group_name_H-M   'P 1'
#
loop_
_entity.id
_entity.type
_entity.pdbx_description
1 polymer ?
#
loop_
_entity_poly.entity_id
_entity_poly.type
_entity_poly.pdbx_seq_one_letter_code
_entity_poly.pdbx_strand_id
1 'polypeptide(L)'
;STENALVLTWTTGYDFKDNKDMDSLIKALDDITMVMIPKCEEQYNRVIGIYGKPSFLTRYWAPLTLLYFGGNVAVKYVSRQQDNIKIWMNEAVETAQDFAIHWLWEPMLKVWDTIRMKDQQLALLSKEGLRSDMESLERMVAEFGRDHYHFTEEQVAQLSSQVREGDLSSVLKAYEEAIKSPVKNALRGDLIRTLLIQVQKTKVDVDLAMAALDKLLKSNELNFAFLAVAPSMILMWAVGAWIKGTWQKRTGVQVGKLGTPMRDSLREVERVLNQADTRSKDKSGNGLKLSCEQQGLVLCEVHLLRTYAQRLPQRNCIREKFIEDLRELENPNYNLEQRFRTIQRMARTWGFLTASQRL
;
A
#
# COMPACT_ATOMS: atom_id res chain seq x y z
N SER A 1 -8.46 63.40 -3.30
CA SER A 1 -7.47 63.86 -2.31
C SER A 1 -7.98 63.79 -0.88
N THR A 2 -9.28 64.01 -0.64
CA THR A 2 -9.90 64.06 0.69
C THR A 2 -10.25 62.69 1.32
N GLU A 3 -10.39 61.61 0.55
CA GLU A 3 -10.74 60.29 1.13
C GLU A 3 -9.52 59.53 1.70
N ASN A 4 -8.32 59.73 1.16
CA ASN A 4 -7.11 59.07 1.69
C ASN A 4 -6.63 59.68 3.01
N ALA A 5 -7.03 60.93 3.30
CA ALA A 5 -6.70 61.59 4.56
C ALA A 5 -7.46 60.98 5.76
N LEU A 6 -8.66 60.44 5.54
CA LEU A 6 -9.50 59.86 6.59
C LEU A 6 -9.07 58.45 7.03
N VAL A 7 -8.36 57.72 6.18
CA VAL A 7 -7.90 56.36 6.51
C VAL A 7 -6.66 56.40 7.41
N LEU A 8 -5.83 57.44 7.29
CA LEU A 8 -4.64 57.61 8.13
C LEU A 8 -4.98 58.16 9.52
N THR A 9 -5.96 59.06 9.64
CA THR A 9 -6.35 59.68 10.93
C THR A 9 -6.92 58.68 11.94
N TRP A 10 -7.56 57.60 11.49
CA TRP A 10 -8.06 56.55 12.39
C TRP A 10 -6.97 55.65 12.98
N THR A 11 -5.75 55.64 12.42
CA THR A 11 -4.68 54.74 12.87
C THR A 11 -3.67 55.37 13.83
N THR A 12 -3.57 56.71 13.84
CA THR A 12 -2.51 57.42 14.60
C THR A 12 -3.02 58.40 15.64
N GLY A 13 -4.33 58.69 15.72
CA GLY A 13 -4.91 59.54 16.77
C GLY A 13 -4.29 60.94 16.85
N TYR A 14 -3.75 61.45 15.75
CA TYR A 14 -3.18 62.80 15.63
C TYR A 14 -4.06 63.65 14.71
N ASP A 15 -4.63 64.72 15.24
CA ASP A 15 -5.49 65.66 14.52
C ASP A 15 -4.62 66.57 13.63
N PHE A 16 -4.59 66.29 12.33
CA PHE A 16 -3.72 66.93 11.36
C PHE A 16 -4.35 68.26 10.89
N LYS A 17 -4.12 69.33 11.66
CA LYS A 17 -4.75 70.64 11.42
C LYS A 17 -3.87 71.68 10.71
N ASP A 18 -2.63 71.35 10.33
CA ASP A 18 -1.73 72.29 9.67
C ASP A 18 -1.20 71.79 8.31
N ASN A 19 -1.50 72.56 7.26
CA ASN A 19 -1.04 72.34 5.88
C ASN A 19 0.51 72.34 5.78
N LYS A 20 1.17 73.01 6.73
CA LYS A 20 2.63 73.14 6.81
C LYS A 20 3.32 71.84 7.26
N ASP A 21 2.62 70.97 7.99
CA ASP A 21 3.12 69.68 8.44
C ASP A 21 2.99 68.60 7.36
N MET A 22 2.01 68.72 6.46
CA MET A 22 1.89 67.82 5.30
C MET A 22 3.01 68.08 4.29
N ASP A 23 3.30 69.35 3.99
CA ASP A 23 4.39 69.71 3.08
C ASP A 23 5.77 69.34 3.63
N SER A 24 5.97 69.39 4.96
CA SER A 24 7.21 68.96 5.59
C SER A 24 7.38 67.44 5.57
N LEU A 25 6.29 66.69 5.77
CA LEU A 25 6.29 65.23 5.63
C LEU A 25 6.50 64.78 4.18
N ILE A 26 5.91 65.47 3.19
CA ILE A 26 6.11 65.16 1.77
C ILE A 26 7.57 65.41 1.39
N LYS A 27 8.17 66.52 1.83
CA LYS A 27 9.60 66.80 1.62
C LYS A 27 10.51 65.80 2.32
N ALA A 28 10.16 65.38 3.54
CA ALA A 28 10.93 64.36 4.25
C ALA A 28 10.82 62.99 3.55
N LEU A 29 9.65 62.64 3.02
CA LEU A 29 9.45 61.42 2.23
C LEU A 29 10.22 61.47 0.91
N ASP A 30 10.20 62.61 0.22
CA ASP A 30 10.93 62.82 -1.04
C ASP A 30 12.46 62.78 -0.83
N ASP A 31 12.95 63.34 0.28
CA ASP A 31 14.37 63.27 0.65
C ASP A 31 14.79 61.83 1.04
N ILE A 32 13.92 61.11 1.75
CA ILE A 32 14.16 59.69 2.06
C ILE A 32 14.19 58.85 0.78
N THR A 33 13.24 59.04 -0.14
CA THR A 33 13.15 58.23 -1.36
C THR A 33 14.22 58.58 -2.39
N MET A 34 14.47 59.86 -2.65
CA MET A 34 15.43 60.28 -3.68
C MET A 34 16.88 60.27 -3.21
N VAL A 35 17.15 60.43 -1.90
CA VAL A 35 18.52 60.63 -1.42
C VAL A 35 18.98 59.49 -0.52
N MET A 36 18.18 59.09 0.47
CA MET A 36 18.62 58.09 1.45
C MET A 36 18.62 56.67 0.88
N ILE A 37 17.58 56.28 0.13
CA ILE A 37 17.49 54.94 -0.47
C ILE A 37 18.65 54.65 -1.44
N PRO A 38 18.94 55.48 -2.46
CA PRO A 38 20.01 55.16 -3.41
C PRO A 38 21.40 55.20 -2.77
N LYS A 39 21.64 56.09 -1.80
CA LYS A 39 22.91 56.09 -1.04
C LYS A 39 23.05 54.82 -0.19
N CYS A 40 21.97 54.35 0.42
CA CYS A 40 21.97 53.10 1.16
C CYS A 40 22.20 51.91 0.23
N GLU A 41 21.60 51.91 -0.97
CA GLU A 41 21.79 50.88 -1.99
C GLU A 41 23.25 50.82 -2.48
N GLU A 42 23.89 51.96 -2.76
CA GLU A 42 25.30 52.01 -3.15
C GLU A 42 26.22 51.50 -2.03
N GLN A 43 25.99 51.91 -0.78
CA GLN A 43 26.76 51.45 0.37
C GLN A 43 26.57 49.95 0.61
N TYR A 44 25.33 49.48 0.52
CA TYR A 44 24.98 48.06 0.64
C TYR A 44 25.65 47.22 -0.45
N ASN A 45 25.62 47.66 -1.71
CA ASN A 45 26.26 46.98 -2.83
C ASN A 45 27.79 46.95 -2.69
N ARG A 46 28.41 48.02 -2.18
CA ARG A 46 29.86 48.05 -1.92
C ARG A 46 30.25 47.06 -0.81
N VAL A 47 29.48 46.99 0.27
CA VAL A 47 29.71 46.05 1.38
C VAL A 47 29.49 44.61 0.91
N ILE A 48 28.47 44.35 0.09
CA ILE A 48 28.26 43.03 -0.53
C ILE A 48 29.38 42.68 -1.53
N GLY A 49 29.96 43.63 -2.25
CA GLY A 49 31.09 43.35 -3.14
C GLY A 49 32.30 42.80 -2.40
N ILE A 50 32.52 43.26 -1.16
CA ILE A 50 33.69 42.91 -0.34
C ILE A 50 33.42 41.69 0.57
N TYR A 51 32.24 41.62 1.19
CA TYR A 51 31.87 40.59 2.18
C TYR A 51 30.75 39.65 1.70
N GLY A 52 30.31 39.82 0.46
CA GLY A 52 29.27 39.00 -0.14
C GLY A 52 29.71 37.56 -0.36
N LYS A 53 28.74 36.74 -0.74
CA LYS A 53 28.97 35.31 -0.94
C LYS A 53 29.98 35.12 -2.08
N PRO A 54 31.08 34.37 -1.88
CA PRO A 54 32.03 34.09 -2.94
C PRO A 54 31.31 33.40 -4.11
N SER A 55 31.80 33.66 -5.33
CA SER A 55 31.16 33.19 -6.57
C SER A 55 30.92 31.67 -6.55
N PHE A 56 29.92 31.21 -7.30
CA PHE A 56 29.52 29.80 -7.35
C PHE A 56 30.71 28.89 -7.72
N LEU A 57 31.57 29.33 -8.64
CA LEU A 57 32.79 28.59 -9.00
C LEU A 57 33.76 28.48 -7.83
N THR A 58 33.98 29.56 -7.07
CA THR A 58 34.88 29.54 -5.91
C THR A 58 34.35 28.67 -4.76
N ARG A 59 33.03 28.54 -4.61
CA ARG A 59 32.41 27.72 -3.56
C ARG A 59 32.34 26.24 -3.93
N TYR A 60 32.13 25.93 -5.21
CA TYR A 60 31.87 24.57 -5.67
C TYR A 60 32.99 24.00 -6.55
N TRP A 61 34.16 24.62 -6.67
CA TRP A 61 35.24 24.10 -7.53
C TRP A 61 35.61 22.65 -7.20
N ALA A 62 35.79 22.31 -5.93
CA ALA A 62 36.18 20.97 -5.50
C ALA A 62 35.11 19.89 -5.79
N PRO A 63 33.83 20.06 -5.42
CA PRO A 63 32.81 19.10 -5.81
C PRO A 63 32.57 19.09 -7.32
N LEU A 64 32.74 20.21 -8.02
CA LEU A 64 32.53 20.29 -9.47
C LEU A 64 33.65 19.57 -10.24
N THR A 65 34.91 19.71 -9.83
CA THR A 65 36.03 18.96 -10.42
C THR A 65 35.89 17.47 -10.11
N LEU A 66 35.55 17.11 -8.87
CA LEU A 66 35.32 15.72 -8.49
C LEU A 66 34.15 15.09 -9.26
N LEU A 67 33.06 15.85 -9.45
CA LEU A 67 31.93 15.44 -10.28
C LEU A 67 32.33 15.29 -11.75
N TYR A 68 33.15 16.20 -12.27
CA TYR A 68 33.62 16.15 -13.66
C TYR A 68 34.52 14.93 -13.91
N PHE A 69 35.52 14.69 -13.06
CA PHE A 69 36.41 13.53 -13.19
C PHE A 69 35.68 12.22 -12.89
N GLY A 70 34.91 12.16 -11.79
CA GLY A 70 34.11 11.00 -11.43
C GLY A 70 33.05 10.69 -12.49
N GLY A 71 32.39 11.72 -13.02
CA GLY A 71 31.44 11.62 -14.11
C GLY A 71 32.09 11.10 -15.40
N ASN A 72 33.27 11.60 -15.76
CA ASN A 72 34.01 11.09 -16.93
C ASN A 72 34.41 9.62 -16.78
N VAL A 73 34.90 9.20 -15.61
CA VAL A 73 35.22 7.80 -15.34
C VAL A 73 33.96 6.94 -15.38
N ALA A 74 32.86 7.40 -14.78
CA ALA A 74 31.58 6.69 -14.80
C ALA A 74 31.03 6.57 -16.23
N VAL A 75 31.06 7.64 -17.02
CA VAL A 75 30.61 7.62 -18.42
C VAL A 75 31.49 6.69 -19.25
N LYS A 76 32.82 6.72 -19.08
CA LYS A 76 33.72 5.79 -19.77
C LYS A 76 33.49 4.34 -19.35
N TYR A 77 33.24 4.09 -18.07
CA TYR A 77 32.93 2.75 -17.55
C TYR A 77 31.60 2.24 -18.10
N VAL A 78 30.54 3.04 -18.01
CA VAL A 78 29.21 2.71 -18.56
C VAL A 78 29.27 2.55 -20.07
N SER A 79 29.97 3.43 -20.79
CA SER A 79 30.12 3.35 -22.25
C SER A 79 30.91 2.12 -22.69
N ARG A 80 31.91 1.69 -21.92
CA ARG A 80 32.66 0.47 -22.18
C ARG A 80 31.86 -0.79 -21.86
N GLN A 81 30.91 -0.68 -20.93
CA GLN A 81 30.11 -1.78 -20.41
C GLN A 81 28.69 -1.81 -21.01
N GLN A 82 28.40 -1.06 -22.08
CA GLN A 82 27.06 -0.95 -22.65
C GLN A 82 26.50 -2.31 -23.09
N ASP A 83 27.34 -3.17 -23.65
CA ASP A 83 26.91 -4.50 -24.09
C ASP A 83 26.52 -5.36 -22.89
N ASN A 84 27.29 -5.30 -21.81
CA ASN A 84 26.97 -5.99 -20.56
C ASN A 84 25.71 -5.43 -19.89
N ILE A 85 25.45 -4.12 -19.97
CA ILE A 85 24.21 -3.51 -19.46
C ILE A 85 23.01 -3.99 -20.29
N LYS A 86 23.13 -4.05 -21.61
CA LYS A 86 22.08 -4.59 -22.49
C LYS A 86 21.81 -6.05 -22.20
N ILE A 87 22.87 -6.85 -21.98
CA ILE A 87 22.77 -8.26 -21.59
C ILE A 87 22.02 -8.37 -20.27
N TRP A 88 22.44 -7.65 -19.22
CA TRP A 88 21.76 -7.69 -17.92
C TRP A 88 20.30 -7.21 -18.00
N MET A 89 20.00 -6.23 -18.85
CA MET A 89 18.63 -5.75 -19.01
C MET A 89 17.77 -6.79 -19.74
N ASN A 90 18.32 -7.43 -20.77
CA ASN A 90 17.64 -8.53 -21.47
C ASN A 90 17.44 -9.72 -20.54
N GLU A 91 18.47 -10.14 -19.80
CA GLU A 91 18.40 -11.21 -18.80
C GLU A 91 17.40 -10.88 -17.69
N ALA A 92 17.33 -9.63 -17.23
CA ALA A 92 16.35 -9.20 -16.23
C ALA A 92 14.91 -9.24 -16.78
N VAL A 93 14.72 -8.87 -18.06
CA VAL A 93 13.41 -8.95 -18.73
C VAL A 93 13.01 -10.40 -18.94
N GLU A 94 13.93 -11.24 -19.40
CA GLU A 94 13.72 -12.69 -19.57
C GLU A 94 13.38 -13.34 -18.23
N THR A 95 14.16 -13.07 -17.19
CA THR A 95 13.89 -13.55 -15.82
C THR A 95 12.51 -13.09 -15.32
N ALA A 96 12.13 -11.84 -15.59
CA ALA A 96 10.82 -11.32 -15.20
C ALA A 96 9.67 -11.99 -15.98
N GLN A 97 9.87 -12.27 -17.28
CA GLN A 97 8.91 -13.01 -18.10
C GLN A 97 8.78 -14.46 -17.64
N ASP A 98 9.90 -15.15 -17.42
CA ASP A 98 9.92 -16.52 -16.93
C ASP A 98 9.27 -16.64 -15.56
N PHE A 99 9.54 -15.68 -14.67
CA PHE A 99 8.86 -15.59 -13.39
C PHE A 99 7.35 -15.38 -13.57
N ALA A 100 6.92 -14.47 -14.43
CA ALA A 100 5.50 -14.23 -14.66
C ALA A 100 4.78 -15.45 -15.26
N ILE A 101 5.40 -16.13 -16.23
CA ILE A 101 4.79 -17.27 -16.92
C ILE A 101 4.80 -18.51 -16.00
N HIS A 102 5.96 -18.93 -15.53
CA HIS A 102 6.09 -20.20 -14.80
C HIS A 102 5.63 -20.10 -13.34
N TRP A 103 5.78 -18.94 -12.68
CA TRP A 103 5.48 -18.83 -11.24
C TRP A 103 4.14 -18.16 -10.93
N LEU A 104 3.52 -17.47 -11.90
CA LEU A 104 2.20 -16.86 -11.71
C LEU A 104 1.17 -17.44 -12.68
N TRP A 105 1.45 -17.53 -13.98
CA TRP A 105 0.47 -17.95 -14.97
C TRP A 105 0.18 -19.46 -14.93
N GLU A 106 1.20 -20.31 -15.09
CA GLU A 106 1.01 -21.77 -15.08
C GLU A 106 0.36 -22.30 -13.79
N PRO A 107 0.77 -21.85 -12.59
CA PRO A 107 0.17 -22.36 -11.37
C PRO A 107 -1.28 -21.91 -11.21
N MET A 108 -1.62 -20.67 -11.64
CA MET A 108 -3.00 -20.19 -11.65
C MET A 108 -3.87 -21.02 -12.60
N LEU A 109 -3.33 -21.38 -13.76
CA LEU A 109 -4.04 -22.20 -14.74
C LEU A 109 -4.23 -23.64 -14.24
N LYS A 110 -3.23 -24.23 -13.57
CA LYS A 110 -3.35 -25.53 -12.90
C LYS A 110 -4.42 -25.50 -11.80
N VAL A 111 -4.41 -24.49 -10.93
CA VAL A 111 -5.44 -24.31 -9.90
C VAL A 111 -6.83 -24.20 -10.52
N TRP A 112 -6.97 -23.42 -11.60
CA TRP A 112 -8.23 -23.26 -12.33
C TRP A 112 -8.73 -24.57 -12.94
N ASP A 113 -7.83 -25.33 -13.58
CA ASP A 113 -8.15 -26.62 -14.20
C ASP A 113 -8.53 -27.67 -13.14
N THR A 114 -7.81 -27.74 -12.02
CA THR A 114 -8.14 -28.64 -10.90
C THR A 114 -9.52 -28.34 -10.30
N ILE A 115 -9.89 -27.06 -10.16
CA ILE A 115 -11.21 -26.67 -9.64
C ILE A 115 -12.32 -27.04 -10.62
N ARG A 116 -12.12 -26.82 -11.92
CA ARG A 116 -13.16 -27.07 -12.94
C ARG A 116 -13.34 -28.55 -13.28
N MET A 117 -12.26 -29.34 -13.29
CA MET A 117 -12.26 -30.71 -13.82
C MET A 117 -12.59 -31.78 -12.76
N LYS A 118 -12.55 -31.42 -11.47
CA LYS A 118 -12.92 -32.33 -10.36
C LYS A 118 -14.37 -32.82 -10.43
N ASP A 119 -15.31 -31.98 -10.85
CA ASP A 119 -16.73 -32.37 -10.89
C ASP A 119 -17.04 -33.33 -12.04
N GLN A 120 -16.39 -33.16 -13.20
CA GLN A 120 -16.67 -33.97 -14.39
C GLN A 120 -16.04 -35.37 -14.31
N GLN A 121 -14.80 -35.49 -13.85
CA GLN A 121 -14.15 -36.80 -13.74
C GLN A 121 -14.76 -37.66 -12.63
N LEU A 122 -15.16 -37.07 -11.49
CA LEU A 122 -15.88 -37.83 -10.44
C LEU A 122 -17.25 -38.30 -10.92
N ALA A 123 -17.99 -37.48 -11.66
CA ALA A 123 -19.31 -37.85 -12.17
C ALA A 123 -19.27 -38.96 -13.24
N LEU A 124 -18.22 -39.01 -14.06
CA LEU A 124 -18.05 -40.04 -15.10
C LEU A 124 -17.57 -41.37 -14.52
N LEU A 125 -16.55 -41.36 -13.65
CA LEU A 125 -16.05 -42.59 -13.00
C LEU A 125 -17.09 -43.22 -12.07
N SER A 126 -17.87 -42.40 -11.36
CA SER A 126 -18.97 -42.88 -10.51
C SER A 126 -20.06 -43.57 -11.31
N LYS A 127 -20.41 -43.08 -12.50
CA LYS A 127 -21.49 -43.66 -13.32
C LYS A 127 -21.07 -44.95 -14.02
N GLU A 128 -19.86 -45.00 -14.55
CA GLU A 128 -19.38 -46.18 -15.29
C GLU A 128 -19.07 -47.35 -14.35
N GLY A 129 -18.44 -47.07 -13.19
CA GLY A 129 -18.18 -48.08 -12.16
C GLY A 129 -19.47 -48.65 -11.57
N LEU A 130 -20.42 -47.78 -11.20
CA LEU A 130 -21.71 -48.20 -10.65
C LEU A 130 -22.53 -49.04 -11.65
N ARG A 131 -22.43 -48.75 -12.95
CA ARG A 131 -23.12 -49.53 -13.99
C ARG A 131 -22.52 -50.93 -14.16
N SER A 132 -21.19 -51.02 -14.20
CA SER A 132 -20.47 -52.31 -14.28
C SER A 132 -20.72 -53.20 -13.05
N ASP A 133 -20.78 -52.59 -11.87
CA ASP A 133 -21.05 -53.29 -10.62
C ASP A 133 -22.51 -53.77 -10.56
N MET A 134 -23.47 -52.95 -11.03
CA MET A 134 -24.88 -53.34 -11.13
C MET A 134 -25.09 -54.52 -12.09
N GLU A 135 -24.45 -54.51 -13.25
CA GLU A 135 -24.54 -55.60 -14.24
C GLU A 135 -23.92 -56.91 -13.70
N SER A 136 -22.87 -56.80 -12.89
CA SER A 136 -22.27 -57.97 -12.25
C SER A 136 -23.13 -58.52 -11.11
N LEU A 137 -23.79 -57.65 -10.34
CA LEU A 137 -24.75 -58.04 -9.31
C LEU A 137 -25.98 -58.74 -9.91
N GLU A 138 -26.54 -58.20 -11.00
CA GLU A 138 -27.67 -58.81 -11.72
C GLU A 138 -27.35 -60.24 -12.16
N ARG A 139 -26.15 -60.47 -12.72
CA ARG A 139 -25.71 -61.82 -13.14
C ARG A 139 -25.55 -62.77 -11.97
N MET A 140 -24.95 -62.30 -10.88
CA MET A 140 -24.69 -63.12 -9.69
C MET A 140 -25.99 -63.52 -8.98
N VAL A 141 -26.96 -62.60 -8.90
CA VAL A 141 -28.29 -62.89 -8.33
C VAL A 141 -29.09 -63.84 -9.21
N ALA A 142 -29.02 -63.67 -10.54
CA ALA A 142 -29.68 -64.57 -11.48
C ALA A 142 -29.12 -66.00 -11.40
N GLU A 143 -27.80 -66.15 -11.26
CA GLU A 143 -27.14 -67.45 -11.09
C GLU A 143 -27.51 -68.08 -9.74
N PHE A 144 -27.50 -67.31 -8.66
CA PHE A 144 -27.92 -67.77 -7.33
C PHE A 144 -29.38 -68.27 -7.29
N GLY A 145 -30.30 -67.56 -7.97
CA GLY A 145 -31.70 -67.98 -8.07
C GLY A 145 -31.90 -69.29 -8.83
N ARG A 146 -31.11 -69.53 -9.89
CA ARG A 146 -31.14 -70.80 -10.65
C ARG A 146 -30.58 -71.97 -9.85
N ASP A 147 -29.45 -71.75 -9.18
CA ASP A 147 -28.70 -72.82 -8.52
C ASP A 147 -29.35 -73.26 -7.20
N HIS A 148 -29.96 -72.33 -6.45
CA HIS A 148 -30.49 -72.62 -5.12
C HIS A 148 -32.01 -72.87 -5.07
N TYR A 149 -32.78 -72.20 -5.94
CA TYR A 149 -34.25 -72.29 -5.94
C TYR A 149 -34.83 -72.95 -7.20
N HIS A 150 -33.98 -73.33 -8.17
CA HIS A 150 -34.40 -73.90 -9.46
C HIS A 150 -35.48 -73.07 -10.17
N PHE A 151 -35.39 -71.74 -10.07
CA PHE A 151 -36.33 -70.84 -10.72
C PHE A 151 -36.33 -71.03 -12.24
N THR A 152 -37.52 -71.07 -12.83
CA THR A 152 -37.71 -71.09 -14.29
C THR A 152 -37.18 -69.79 -14.89
N GLU A 153 -36.73 -69.78 -16.16
CA GLU A 153 -36.09 -68.60 -16.77
C GLU A 153 -36.92 -67.31 -16.67
N GLU A 154 -38.24 -67.41 -16.67
CA GLU A 154 -39.16 -66.28 -16.50
C GLU A 154 -39.09 -65.63 -15.11
N GLN A 155 -38.87 -66.43 -14.06
CA GLN A 155 -38.76 -65.95 -12.68
C GLN A 155 -37.39 -65.32 -12.41
N VAL A 156 -36.34 -65.83 -13.07
CA VAL A 156 -34.99 -65.27 -13.02
C VAL A 156 -34.94 -63.88 -13.67
N ALA A 157 -35.68 -63.70 -14.77
CA ALA A 157 -35.79 -62.40 -15.45
C ALA A 157 -36.59 -61.37 -14.63
N GLN A 158 -37.61 -61.81 -13.87
CA GLN A 158 -38.32 -60.93 -12.94
C GLN A 158 -37.44 -60.52 -11.76
N LEU A 159 -36.63 -61.45 -11.23
CA LEU A 159 -35.69 -61.18 -10.14
C LEU A 159 -34.60 -60.19 -10.56
N SER A 160 -34.03 -60.34 -11.77
CA SER A 160 -33.03 -59.38 -12.27
C SER A 160 -33.62 -57.99 -12.50
N SER A 161 -34.88 -57.89 -12.94
CA SER A 161 -35.60 -56.61 -13.04
C SER A 161 -35.83 -55.95 -11.68
N GLN A 162 -36.20 -56.73 -10.65
CA GLN A 162 -36.39 -56.23 -9.29
C GLN A 162 -35.08 -55.77 -8.64
N VAL A 163 -33.97 -56.46 -8.93
CA VAL A 163 -32.62 -56.07 -8.51
C VAL A 163 -32.19 -54.75 -9.14
N ARG A 164 -32.52 -54.53 -10.42
CA ARG A 164 -32.28 -53.27 -11.14
C ARG A 164 -33.06 -52.09 -10.55
N GLU A 165 -34.21 -52.37 -9.95
CA GLU A 165 -35.04 -51.41 -9.20
C GLU A 165 -34.62 -51.28 -7.71
N GLY A 166 -33.67 -52.10 -7.24
CA GLY A 166 -33.04 -51.98 -5.93
C GLY A 166 -33.68 -52.82 -4.81
N ASP A 167 -34.59 -53.75 -5.13
CA ASP A 167 -35.18 -54.66 -4.13
C ASP A 167 -34.41 -56.00 -4.07
N LEU A 168 -33.64 -56.17 -2.99
CA LEU A 168 -32.77 -57.33 -2.74
C LEU A 168 -33.34 -58.28 -1.65
N SER A 169 -34.59 -58.08 -1.25
CA SER A 169 -35.19 -58.71 -0.07
C SER A 169 -35.25 -60.25 -0.14
N SER A 170 -35.40 -60.82 -1.34
CA SER A 170 -35.46 -62.28 -1.56
C SER A 170 -34.07 -62.94 -1.49
N VAL A 171 -33.03 -62.25 -1.97
CA VAL A 171 -31.64 -62.72 -1.97
C VAL A 171 -31.03 -62.68 -0.56
N LEU A 172 -31.34 -61.63 0.20
CA LEU A 172 -30.86 -61.45 1.58
C LEU A 172 -31.32 -62.58 2.52
N LYS A 173 -32.58 -63.05 2.39
CA LYS A 173 -33.10 -64.18 3.18
C LYS A 173 -32.35 -65.48 2.90
N ALA A 174 -32.00 -65.73 1.64
CA ALA A 174 -31.30 -66.93 1.23
C ALA A 174 -29.82 -66.92 1.67
N TYR A 175 -29.18 -65.75 1.64
CA TYR A 175 -27.84 -65.54 2.20
C TYR A 175 -27.79 -65.82 3.71
N GLU A 176 -28.83 -65.37 4.44
CA GLU A 176 -28.96 -65.58 5.89
C GLU A 176 -29.16 -67.06 6.26
N GLU A 177 -29.76 -67.85 5.38
CA GLU A 177 -29.92 -69.30 5.55
C GLU A 177 -28.66 -70.09 5.18
N ALA A 178 -27.92 -69.63 4.16
CA ALA A 178 -26.66 -70.24 3.73
C ALA A 178 -25.51 -70.04 4.75
N ILE A 179 -25.47 -68.91 5.46
CA ILE A 179 -24.47 -68.66 6.53
C ILE A 179 -24.63 -69.60 7.72
N LYS A 180 -25.81 -70.22 7.91
CA LYS A 180 -26.07 -71.09 9.07
C LYS A 180 -25.31 -72.42 9.04
N SER A 181 -24.66 -72.82 7.93
CA SER A 181 -23.93 -74.11 7.88
C SER A 181 -22.59 -74.09 7.12
N PRO A 182 -21.56 -73.40 7.65
CA PRO A 182 -20.29 -73.20 6.95
C PRO A 182 -19.40 -74.46 6.83
N VAL A 183 -19.61 -75.48 7.67
CA VAL A 183 -18.65 -76.60 7.82
C VAL A 183 -18.85 -77.73 6.79
N LYS A 184 -20.03 -77.87 6.17
CA LYS A 184 -20.31 -78.96 5.22
C LYS A 184 -19.66 -78.77 3.83
N ASN A 185 -19.29 -77.54 3.44
CA ASN A 185 -18.74 -77.23 2.12
C ASN A 185 -17.20 -77.24 2.05
N ALA A 186 -16.51 -77.05 3.18
CA ALA A 186 -15.04 -77.04 3.24
C ALA A 186 -14.37 -78.38 2.89
N LEU A 187 -15.07 -79.51 3.06
CA LEU A 187 -14.52 -80.86 2.86
C LEU A 187 -14.56 -81.37 1.41
N ARG A 188 -15.16 -80.63 0.46
CA ARG A 188 -15.35 -81.07 -0.94
C ARG A 188 -14.38 -80.46 -1.97
N GLY A 189 -13.38 -79.68 -1.54
CA GLY A 189 -12.38 -79.07 -2.43
C GLY A 189 -12.37 -77.54 -2.46
N ASP A 190 -13.14 -76.88 -1.58
CA ASP A 190 -13.31 -75.43 -1.59
C ASP A 190 -12.12 -74.63 -1.05
N LEU A 191 -11.15 -75.24 -0.35
CA LEU A 191 -10.07 -74.48 0.28
C LEU A 191 -9.22 -73.69 -0.72
N ILE A 192 -8.89 -74.27 -1.88
CA ILE A 192 -8.13 -73.59 -2.94
C ILE A 192 -8.98 -72.49 -3.58
N ARG A 193 -10.30 -72.72 -3.72
CA ARG A 193 -11.26 -71.76 -4.27
C ARG A 193 -11.44 -70.56 -3.34
N THR A 194 -11.57 -70.80 -2.03
CA THR A 194 -11.63 -69.77 -0.99
C THR A 194 -10.33 -68.97 -0.91
N LEU A 195 -9.18 -69.63 -1.06
CA LEU A 195 -7.88 -68.96 -1.06
C LEU A 195 -7.69 -68.09 -2.34
N LEU A 196 -8.15 -68.56 -3.50
CA LEU A 196 -8.21 -67.77 -4.73
C LEU A 196 -9.17 -66.57 -4.61
N ILE A 197 -10.34 -66.76 -4.00
CA ILE A 197 -11.30 -65.68 -3.70
C ILE A 197 -10.67 -64.65 -2.77
N GLN A 198 -9.93 -65.10 -1.75
CA GLN A 198 -9.26 -64.22 -0.80
C GLN A 198 -8.15 -63.41 -1.48
N VAL A 199 -7.36 -64.03 -2.37
CA VAL A 199 -6.35 -63.32 -3.18
C VAL A 199 -7.01 -62.27 -4.08
N GLN A 200 -8.11 -62.61 -4.74
CA GLN A 200 -8.86 -61.66 -5.56
C GLN A 200 -9.46 -60.52 -4.74
N LYS A 201 -10.00 -60.81 -3.56
CA LYS A 201 -10.51 -59.81 -2.63
C LYS A 201 -9.40 -58.86 -2.16
N THR A 202 -8.24 -59.42 -1.82
CA THR A 202 -7.08 -58.62 -1.39
C THR A 202 -6.61 -57.71 -2.52
N LYS A 203 -6.61 -58.19 -3.77
CA LYS A 203 -6.31 -57.36 -4.94
C LYS A 203 -7.32 -56.22 -5.11
N VAL A 204 -8.62 -56.51 -5.01
CA VAL A 204 -9.68 -55.49 -5.09
C VAL A 204 -9.55 -54.46 -3.96
N ASP A 205 -9.22 -54.90 -2.74
CA ASP A 205 -9.04 -53.99 -1.60
C ASP A 205 -7.79 -53.12 -1.77
N VAL A 206 -6.71 -53.66 -2.35
CA VAL A 206 -5.53 -52.87 -2.74
C VAL A 206 -5.86 -51.88 -3.86
N ASP A 207 -6.56 -52.31 -4.90
CA ASP A 207 -6.97 -51.46 -6.02
C ASP A 207 -7.90 -50.32 -5.53
N LEU A 208 -8.83 -50.61 -4.61
CA LEU A 208 -9.69 -49.61 -3.97
C LEU A 208 -8.92 -48.67 -3.04
N ALA A 209 -7.99 -49.19 -2.24
CA ALA A 209 -7.13 -48.38 -1.40
C ALA A 209 -6.22 -47.47 -2.23
N MET A 210 -5.68 -47.97 -3.34
CA MET A 210 -4.90 -47.18 -4.30
C MET A 210 -5.75 -46.06 -4.91
N ALA A 211 -7.00 -46.35 -5.30
CA ALA A 211 -7.94 -45.34 -5.81
C ALA A 211 -8.29 -44.29 -4.74
N ALA A 212 -8.45 -44.69 -3.48
CA ALA A 212 -8.67 -43.77 -2.36
C ALA A 212 -7.43 -42.89 -2.08
N LEU A 213 -6.23 -43.46 -2.23
CA LEU A 213 -4.96 -42.74 -2.10
C LEU A 213 -4.81 -41.69 -3.19
N ASP A 214 -5.12 -42.05 -4.44
CA ASP A 214 -5.07 -41.13 -5.57
C ASP A 214 -6.07 -39.98 -5.38
N LYS A 215 -7.27 -40.28 -4.85
CA LYS A 215 -8.25 -39.27 -4.46
C LYS A 215 -7.75 -38.34 -3.36
N LEU A 216 -7.01 -38.84 -2.37
CA LEU A 216 -6.43 -38.03 -1.29
C LEU A 216 -5.28 -37.15 -1.78
N LEU A 217 -4.39 -37.68 -2.61
CA LEU A 217 -3.31 -36.90 -3.21
C LEU A 217 -3.87 -35.79 -4.10
N LYS A 218 -4.91 -36.09 -4.89
CA LYS A 218 -5.62 -35.13 -5.73
C LYS A 218 -6.49 -34.15 -4.93
N SER A 219 -6.96 -34.51 -3.73
CA SER A 219 -7.62 -33.55 -2.84
C SER A 219 -6.63 -32.58 -2.21
N ASN A 220 -5.39 -33.01 -1.96
CA ASN A 220 -4.30 -32.21 -1.40
C ASN A 220 -3.47 -31.45 -2.44
N GLU A 221 -3.60 -31.80 -3.73
CA GLU A 221 -2.93 -31.13 -4.84
C GLU A 221 -3.18 -29.62 -4.84
N LEU A 222 -4.38 -29.16 -4.49
CA LEU A 222 -4.70 -27.73 -4.37
C LEU A 222 -3.87 -27.05 -3.28
N ASN A 223 -3.67 -27.69 -2.12
CA ASN A 223 -2.83 -27.14 -1.06
C ASN A 223 -1.37 -27.05 -1.50
N PHE A 224 -0.86 -28.04 -2.22
CA PHE A 224 0.49 -27.99 -2.78
C PHE A 224 0.64 -26.91 -3.86
N ALA A 225 -0.38 -26.71 -4.69
CA ALA A 225 -0.40 -25.64 -5.69
C ALA A 225 -0.37 -24.25 -5.03
N PHE A 226 -1.17 -24.01 -3.99
CA PHE A 226 -1.13 -22.74 -3.25
C PHE A 226 0.21 -22.53 -2.52
N LEU A 227 0.77 -23.59 -1.93
CA LEU A 227 2.08 -23.52 -1.27
C LEU A 227 3.20 -23.15 -2.24
N ALA A 228 3.12 -23.61 -3.51
CA ALA A 228 4.07 -23.25 -4.55
C ALA A 228 3.93 -21.80 -5.04
N VAL A 229 2.72 -21.22 -5.02
CA VAL A 229 2.44 -19.84 -5.47
C VAL A 229 2.69 -18.79 -4.39
N ALA A 230 2.62 -19.16 -3.11
CA ALA A 230 2.76 -18.22 -2.01
C ALA A 230 4.08 -17.39 -2.05
N PRO A 231 5.27 -17.98 -2.31
CA PRO A 231 6.52 -17.22 -2.38
C PRO A 231 6.53 -16.17 -3.50
N SER A 232 5.97 -16.48 -4.67
CA SER A 232 5.96 -15.54 -5.81
C SER A 232 5.04 -14.35 -5.55
N MET A 233 3.89 -14.58 -4.90
CA MET A 233 2.96 -13.51 -4.52
C MET A 233 3.56 -12.57 -3.46
N ILE A 234 4.30 -13.11 -2.47
CA ILE A 234 5.02 -12.30 -1.47
C ILE A 234 6.09 -11.43 -2.14
N LEU A 235 6.86 -12.01 -3.08
CA LEU A 235 7.90 -11.28 -3.80
C LEU A 235 7.32 -10.13 -4.63
N MET A 236 6.22 -10.37 -5.35
CA MET A 236 5.50 -9.33 -6.11
C MET A 236 5.00 -8.20 -5.20
N TRP A 237 4.40 -8.55 -4.05
CA TRP A 237 3.95 -7.56 -3.07
C TRP A 237 5.11 -6.74 -2.50
N ALA A 238 6.23 -7.39 -2.16
CA ALA A 238 7.41 -6.73 -1.62
C ALA A 238 8.02 -5.73 -2.61
N VAL A 239 8.14 -6.12 -3.89
CA VAL A 239 8.60 -5.22 -4.96
C VAL A 239 7.64 -4.05 -5.14
N GLY A 240 6.34 -4.30 -5.21
CA GLY A 240 5.33 -3.24 -5.30
C GLY A 240 5.35 -2.27 -4.12
N ALA A 241 5.48 -2.80 -2.90
CA ALA A 241 5.61 -2.00 -1.68
C ALA A 241 6.89 -1.16 -1.68
N TRP A 242 8.01 -1.73 -2.16
CA TRP A 242 9.29 -1.01 -2.28
C TRP A 242 9.22 0.13 -3.30
N ILE A 243 8.65 -0.10 -4.49
CA ILE A 243 8.44 0.93 -5.51
C ILE A 243 7.54 2.05 -4.98
N LYS A 244 6.41 1.70 -4.35
CA LYS A 244 5.50 2.68 -3.74
C LYS A 244 6.19 3.49 -2.64
N GLY A 245 6.96 2.83 -1.77
CA GLY A 245 7.70 3.46 -0.68
C GLY A 245 8.81 4.40 -1.17
N THR A 246 9.54 4.03 -2.22
CA THR A 246 10.59 4.89 -2.80
C THR A 246 10.00 6.14 -3.46
N TRP A 247 8.85 6.01 -4.16
CA TRP A 247 8.14 7.16 -4.73
C TRP A 247 7.58 8.09 -3.66
N GLN A 248 7.01 7.56 -2.58
CA GLN A 248 6.49 8.37 -1.47
C GLN A 248 7.58 9.08 -0.65
N LYS A 249 8.76 8.45 -0.49
CA LYS A 249 9.91 9.04 0.23
C LYS A 249 10.42 10.32 -0.43
N ARG A 250 10.38 10.42 -1.77
CA ARG A 250 10.85 11.63 -2.50
C ARG A 250 10.07 12.88 -2.11
N THR A 251 8.75 12.77 -1.95
CA THR A 251 7.89 13.86 -1.46
C THR A 251 8.14 14.19 0.02
N GLY A 252 8.41 13.19 0.86
CA GLY A 252 8.68 13.41 2.30
C GLY A 252 10.02 14.13 2.57
N VAL A 253 11.05 13.86 1.78
CA VAL A 253 12.38 14.50 1.94
C VAL A 253 12.33 16.00 1.64
N GLN A 254 11.55 16.42 0.65
CA GLN A 254 11.40 17.84 0.32
C GLN A 254 10.68 18.60 1.45
N VAL A 255 9.60 18.03 1.98
CA VAL A 255 8.85 18.60 3.11
C VAL A 255 9.70 18.66 4.38
N GLY A 256 10.52 17.64 4.63
CA GLY A 256 11.45 17.63 5.77
C GLY A 256 12.50 18.74 5.72
N LYS A 257 13.04 19.05 4.53
CA LYS A 257 14.01 20.16 4.35
C LYS A 257 13.38 21.54 4.54
N LEU A 258 12.09 21.69 4.24
CA LEU A 258 11.33 22.92 4.46
C LEU A 258 10.89 23.07 5.92
N GLY A 259 10.80 21.97 6.67
CA GLY A 259 10.39 21.99 8.07
C GLY A 259 11.28 22.84 8.97
N THR A 260 12.61 22.75 8.83
CA THR A 260 13.56 23.53 9.66
C THR A 260 13.39 25.04 9.51
N PRO A 261 13.49 25.65 8.31
CA PRO A 261 13.32 27.10 8.18
C PRO A 261 11.91 27.56 8.55
N MET A 262 10.87 26.74 8.33
CA MET A 262 9.51 27.07 8.76
C MET A 262 9.36 27.07 10.29
N ARG A 263 10.05 26.17 10.99
CA ARG A 263 10.06 26.18 12.46
C ARG A 263 10.80 27.36 13.03
N ASP A 264 11.93 27.74 12.42
CA ASP A 264 12.71 28.88 12.86
C ASP A 264 11.88 30.18 12.75
N SER A 265 11.20 30.40 11.63
CA SER A 265 10.28 31.54 11.48
C SER A 265 9.10 31.48 12.45
N LEU A 266 8.48 30.30 12.64
CA LEU A 266 7.37 30.15 13.59
C LEU A 266 7.80 30.40 15.04
N ARG A 267 9.01 29.96 15.41
CA ARG A 267 9.62 30.22 16.71
C ARG A 267 9.87 31.71 16.92
N GLU A 268 10.29 32.44 15.90
CA GLU A 268 10.48 33.88 16.00
C GLU A 268 9.14 34.61 16.18
N VAL A 269 8.09 34.20 15.46
CA VAL A 269 6.72 34.69 15.70
C VAL A 269 6.30 34.44 17.16
N GLU A 270 6.49 33.22 17.67
CA GLU A 270 6.17 32.87 19.06
C GLU A 270 6.97 33.72 20.06
N ARG A 271 8.25 33.96 19.78
CA ARG A 271 9.12 34.81 20.60
C ARG A 271 8.62 36.25 20.64
N VAL A 272 8.27 36.83 19.50
CA VAL A 272 7.73 38.20 19.41
C VAL A 272 6.40 38.31 20.17
N LEU A 273 5.53 37.31 20.06
CA LEU A 273 4.26 37.27 20.79
C LEU A 273 4.47 37.14 22.31
N ASN A 274 5.41 36.31 22.76
CA ASN A 274 5.71 36.16 24.20
C ASN A 274 6.33 37.44 24.81
N GLN A 275 7.18 38.14 24.05
CA GLN A 275 7.71 39.44 24.45
C GLN A 275 6.59 40.50 24.53
N ALA A 276 5.63 40.46 23.61
CA ALA A 276 4.48 41.33 23.63
C ALA A 276 3.54 41.06 24.81
N ASP A 277 3.29 39.78 25.16
CA ASP A 277 2.47 39.41 26.32
C ASP A 277 3.08 39.91 27.64
N THR A 278 4.38 39.69 27.83
CA THR A 278 5.10 40.11 29.05
C THR A 278 5.03 41.64 29.21
N ARG A 279 5.27 42.39 28.13
CA ARG A 279 5.22 43.85 28.13
C ARG A 279 3.80 44.40 28.29
N SER A 280 2.78 43.67 27.82
CA SER A 280 1.38 44.08 27.95
C SER A 280 0.83 43.86 29.36
N LYS A 281 1.30 42.85 30.09
CA LYS A 281 0.88 42.59 31.49
C LYS A 281 1.35 43.67 32.46
N ASP A 282 2.49 44.31 32.16
CA ASP A 282 3.01 45.45 32.95
C ASP A 282 2.23 46.75 32.73
N LYS A 283 1.47 46.88 31.63
CA LYS A 283 0.68 48.07 31.30
C LYS A 283 -0.81 47.78 31.45
N SER A 284 -1.30 47.96 32.67
CA SER A 284 -2.70 47.77 33.07
C SER A 284 -3.71 48.44 32.12
N GLY A 285 -4.66 47.64 31.61
CA GLY A 285 -6.05 48.08 31.49
C GLY A 285 -6.70 48.23 30.12
N ASN A 286 -5.95 48.34 29.01
CA ASN A 286 -6.56 48.45 27.67
C ASN A 286 -6.07 47.34 26.74
N GLY A 287 -7.02 46.70 26.05
CA GLY A 287 -6.90 45.40 25.40
C GLY A 287 -5.56 45.11 24.72
N LEU A 288 -5.05 43.89 24.95
CA LEU A 288 -3.81 43.32 24.41
C LEU A 288 -3.71 43.48 22.87
N LYS A 289 -3.32 44.67 22.41
CA LYS A 289 -3.02 44.96 21.01
C LYS A 289 -1.51 45.08 20.88
N LEU A 290 -0.98 44.38 19.87
CA LEU A 290 0.44 44.39 19.55
C LEU A 290 0.89 45.81 19.19
N SER A 291 2.10 46.19 19.61
CA SER A 291 2.75 47.41 19.13
C SER A 291 2.91 47.35 17.61
N CYS A 292 2.84 48.49 16.92
CA CYS A 292 3.00 48.56 15.46
C CYS A 292 4.31 47.91 14.98
N GLU A 293 5.40 48.07 15.75
CA GLU A 293 6.69 47.43 15.49
C GLU A 293 6.61 45.90 15.55
N GLN A 294 5.99 45.36 16.61
CA GLN A 294 5.82 43.92 16.81
C GLN A 294 4.88 43.32 15.77
N GLN A 295 3.84 44.05 15.39
CA GLN A 295 2.94 43.67 14.31
C GLN A 295 3.67 43.61 12.96
N GLY A 296 4.58 44.55 12.69
CA GLY A 296 5.44 44.53 11.51
C GLY A 296 6.37 43.32 11.47
N LEU A 297 7.00 42.98 12.59
CA LEU A 297 7.87 41.79 12.71
C LEU A 297 7.10 40.49 12.48
N VAL A 298 5.92 40.34 13.09
CA VAL A 298 5.05 39.17 12.88
C VAL A 298 4.64 39.07 11.40
N LEU A 299 4.30 40.19 10.76
CA LEU A 299 3.92 40.18 9.34
C LEU A 299 5.08 39.75 8.43
N CYS A 300 6.31 40.21 8.71
CA CYS A 300 7.50 39.79 7.98
C CYS A 300 7.76 38.28 8.11
N GLU A 301 7.69 37.72 9.32
CA GLU A 301 7.89 36.28 9.53
C GLU A 301 6.77 35.44 8.91
N VAL A 302 5.51 35.90 8.98
CA VAL A 302 4.40 35.23 8.31
C VAL A 302 4.55 35.27 6.77
N HIS A 303 5.11 36.35 6.22
CA HIS A 303 5.44 36.41 4.80
C HIS A 303 6.52 35.39 4.40
N LEU A 304 7.56 35.21 5.23
CA LEU A 304 8.56 34.15 5.03
C LEU A 304 7.92 32.76 5.08
N LEU A 305 7.07 32.50 6.08
CA LEU A 305 6.30 31.25 6.20
C LEU A 305 5.44 31.00 4.96
N ARG A 306 4.80 32.03 4.40
CA ARG A 306 4.00 31.93 3.17
C ARG A 306 4.88 31.57 1.96
N THR A 307 6.08 32.12 1.87
CA THR A 307 7.05 31.78 0.81
C THR A 307 7.50 30.32 0.91
N TYR A 308 7.72 29.80 2.12
CA TYR A 308 8.01 28.38 2.34
C TYR A 308 6.79 27.49 2.05
N ALA A 309 5.59 27.94 2.42
CA ALA A 309 4.35 27.22 2.18
C ALA A 309 4.05 27.00 0.69
N GLN A 310 4.49 27.91 -0.19
CA GLN A 310 4.35 27.73 -1.65
C GLN A 310 5.10 26.50 -2.18
N ARG A 311 6.15 26.04 -1.47
CA ARG A 311 6.93 24.86 -1.85
C ARG A 311 6.37 23.55 -1.27
N LEU A 312 5.30 23.61 -0.49
CA LEU A 312 4.62 22.42 0.02
C LEU A 312 3.81 21.73 -1.09
N PRO A 313 3.70 20.39 -1.05
CA PRO A 313 2.89 19.66 -2.01
C PRO A 313 1.40 20.06 -1.90
N GLN A 314 0.73 20.24 -3.04
CA GLN A 314 -0.71 20.51 -3.12
C GLN A 314 -1.58 19.29 -2.77
N ARG A 315 -0.97 18.12 -2.54
CA ARG A 315 -1.67 16.89 -2.21
C ARG A 315 -2.40 17.06 -0.87
N ASN A 316 -3.65 16.60 -0.82
CA ASN A 316 -4.52 16.63 0.38
C ASN A 316 -4.85 18.04 0.93
N CYS A 317 -4.78 19.08 0.09
CA CYS A 317 -5.07 20.47 0.47
C CYS A 317 -4.22 20.99 1.66
N ILE A 318 -3.02 20.43 1.86
CA ILE A 318 -2.12 20.78 2.97
C ILE A 318 -1.68 22.24 2.86
N ARG A 319 -1.33 22.67 1.64
CA ARG A 319 -0.91 24.04 1.35
C ARG A 319 -2.02 25.04 1.65
N GLU A 320 -3.23 24.77 1.20
CA GLU A 320 -4.39 25.67 1.35
C GLU A 320 -4.73 25.86 2.83
N LYS A 321 -4.83 24.76 3.59
CA LYS A 321 -5.10 24.79 5.04
C LYS A 321 -3.98 25.48 5.83
N PHE A 322 -2.72 25.27 5.45
CA PHE A 322 -1.61 25.95 6.10
C PHE A 322 -1.63 27.47 5.83
N ILE A 323 -1.98 27.89 4.61
CA ILE A 323 -2.13 29.32 4.28
C ILE A 323 -3.31 29.95 5.03
N GLU A 324 -4.38 29.19 5.26
CA GLU A 324 -5.51 29.61 6.09
C GLU A 324 -5.07 29.87 7.54
N ASP A 325 -4.29 28.97 8.14
CA ASP A 325 -3.70 29.18 9.47
C ASP A 325 -2.80 30.44 9.51
N LEU A 326 -2.00 30.69 8.46
CA LEU A 326 -1.19 31.92 8.38
C LEU A 326 -2.05 33.19 8.28
N ARG A 327 -3.19 33.14 7.58
CA ARG A 327 -4.12 34.29 7.49
C ARG A 327 -4.76 34.60 8.85
N GLU A 328 -5.02 33.59 9.68
CA GLU A 328 -5.48 33.82 11.06
C GLU A 328 -4.44 34.58 11.90
N LEU A 329 -3.14 34.29 11.72
CA LEU A 329 -2.06 35.01 12.42
C LEU A 329 -1.89 36.46 11.95
N GLU A 330 -2.20 36.75 10.69
CA GLU A 330 -2.16 38.11 10.13
C GLU A 330 -3.34 38.97 10.58
N ASN A 331 -4.43 38.36 11.04
CA ASN A 331 -5.68 39.08 11.30
C ASN A 331 -5.52 40.11 12.44
N PRO A 332 -5.70 41.42 12.17
CA PRO A 332 -5.53 42.47 13.17
C PRO A 332 -6.60 42.41 14.28
N ASN A 333 -7.73 41.74 14.03
CA ASN A 333 -8.82 41.61 15.00
C ASN A 333 -8.58 40.51 16.03
N TYR A 334 -7.53 39.69 15.87
CA TYR A 334 -7.25 38.59 16.79
C TYR A 334 -6.42 39.08 17.98
N ASN A 335 -6.87 38.71 19.18
CA ASN A 335 -6.15 38.96 20.42
C ASN A 335 -4.86 38.12 20.47
N LEU A 336 -3.88 38.56 21.27
CA LEU A 336 -2.62 37.86 21.44
C LEU A 336 -2.78 36.38 21.85
N GLU A 337 -3.70 36.11 22.78
CA GLU A 337 -4.05 34.75 23.23
C GLU A 337 -4.62 33.89 22.08
N GLN A 338 -5.45 34.47 21.20
CA GLN A 338 -6.00 33.76 20.05
C GLN A 338 -4.89 33.40 19.04
N ARG A 339 -3.95 34.32 18.80
CA ARG A 339 -2.79 34.05 17.93
C ARG A 339 -1.88 32.96 18.50
N PHE A 340 -1.65 32.96 19.81
CA PHE A 340 -0.89 31.91 20.47
C PHE A 340 -1.57 30.54 20.33
N ARG A 341 -2.90 30.47 20.46
CA ARG A 341 -3.68 29.24 20.20
C ARG A 341 -3.59 28.78 18.75
N THR A 342 -3.59 29.69 17.77
CA THR A 342 -3.38 29.36 16.36
C THR A 342 -1.99 28.75 16.14
N ILE A 343 -0.93 29.31 16.74
CA ILE A 343 0.43 28.73 16.68
C ILE A 343 0.46 27.33 17.32
N GLN A 344 -0.16 27.15 18.48
CA GLN A 344 -0.24 25.85 19.13
C GLN A 344 -1.01 24.82 18.28
N ARG A 345 -2.10 25.24 17.62
CA ARG A 345 -2.84 24.41 16.67
C ARG A 345 -1.95 24.00 15.51
N MET A 346 -1.27 24.96 14.88
CA MET A 346 -0.34 24.70 13.78
C MET A 346 0.77 23.71 14.18
N ALA A 347 1.35 23.88 15.38
CA ALA A 347 2.38 22.99 15.89
C ALA A 347 1.87 21.56 16.12
N ARG A 348 0.61 21.36 16.51
CA ARG A 348 0.01 20.03 16.71
C ARG A 348 -0.44 19.38 15.41
N THR A 349 -0.95 20.16 14.47
CA THR A 349 -1.54 19.66 13.23
C THR A 349 -0.48 19.31 12.19
N TRP A 350 0.60 20.09 12.10
CA TRP A 350 1.56 19.97 11.01
C TRP A 350 2.81 19.18 11.43
N GLY A 351 2.90 17.93 11.00
CA GLY A 351 4.04 17.04 11.31
C GLY A 351 5.40 17.53 10.77
N PHE A 352 5.43 18.48 9.84
CA PHE A 352 6.67 19.12 9.39
C PHE A 352 7.13 20.26 10.32
N LEU A 353 6.26 20.77 11.19
CA LEU A 353 6.62 21.73 12.24
C LEU A 353 7.04 21.05 13.56
N THR A 354 6.63 19.80 13.79
CA THR A 354 7.10 19.03 14.95
C THR A 354 8.46 18.41 14.70
N ALA A 355 9.42 18.63 15.60
CA ALA A 355 10.67 17.88 15.58
C ALA A 355 10.35 16.40 15.47
N SER A 356 10.81 15.77 14.38
CA SER A 356 10.66 14.33 14.22
C SER A 356 11.33 13.70 15.43
N GLN A 357 10.53 13.18 16.36
CA GLN A 357 10.99 12.17 17.30
C GLN A 357 11.37 10.95 16.47
N ARG A 358 12.59 11.00 15.94
CA ARG A 358 13.43 9.86 15.59
C ARG A 358 14.76 10.14 16.25
N LEU A 359 14.78 9.94 17.56
CA LEU A 359 15.96 9.44 18.25
C LEU A 359 15.89 7.92 18.17
#